data_AF-A0AA35TB51-F1
#
_entry.id   AF-A0AA35TB51-F1
#
_cell.length_a   1.000
_cell.length_b   1.000
_cell.length_c   1.000
_cell.angle_alpha   90.00
_cell.angle_beta   90.00
_cell.angle_gamma   90.00
#
_symmetry.space_group_name_H-M   'P 1'
#
loop_
_entity.id
_entity.type
_entity.pdbx_description
1 polymer ?
#
loop_
_entity_poly.entity_id
_entity_poly.type
_entity_poly.pdbx_seq_one_letter_code
_entity_poly.pdbx_strand_id
1 'polypeptide(L)'
;MQPIDVVKTRFQIQGVTSDPSRYTSILDCITRMIRNEGFFSLYKGILPPVVADTPKRAAKFLVFESSKSACASVNFTGPWSLVTAGLASGTVEGAIIAPFERVKVYIQVQRQRMSEKQDSIPLRLCLGFTAGALSSLGNLPVDVAKSRIQASQSPKYTRTFPTILTVWREEG
;
A
#
# COMPACT_ATOMS: atom_id res chain seq x y z
N MET A 1 6.35 -9.15 2.04
CA MET A 1 6.61 -8.89 0.61
C MET A 1 6.36 -10.19 -0.13
N GLN A 2 5.28 -10.26 -0.89
CA GLN A 2 4.99 -11.41 -1.74
C GLN A 2 5.76 -11.27 -3.07
N PRO A 3 6.08 -12.38 -3.76
CA PRO A 3 6.74 -12.33 -5.08
C PRO A 3 5.93 -11.51 -6.11
N ILE A 4 4.61 -11.41 -5.93
CA ILE A 4 3.74 -10.58 -6.77
C ILE A 4 4.00 -9.06 -6.62
N ASP A 5 4.52 -8.62 -5.48
CA ASP A 5 4.86 -7.21 -5.23
C ASP A 5 6.08 -6.80 -6.08
N VAL A 6 7.02 -7.73 -6.30
CA VAL A 6 8.21 -7.51 -7.16
C VAL A 6 7.79 -7.37 -8.63
N VAL A 7 6.86 -8.21 -9.08
CA VAL A 7 6.32 -8.14 -10.45
C VAL A 7 5.57 -6.81 -10.66
N LYS A 8 4.71 -6.43 -9.71
CA LYS A 8 3.97 -5.15 -9.78
C LYS A 8 4.90 -3.95 -9.84
N THR A 9 5.91 -3.90 -8.98
CA THR A 9 6.86 -2.77 -8.95
C THR A 9 7.68 -2.67 -10.23
N ARG A 10 8.19 -3.78 -10.78
CA ARG A 10 8.88 -3.80 -12.09
C ARG A 10 7.98 -3.33 -13.23
N PHE A 11 6.74 -3.81 -13.26
CA PHE A 11 5.77 -3.42 -14.27
C PHE A 11 5.37 -1.93 -14.16
N GLN A 12 5.30 -1.37 -12.94
CA GLN A 12 5.03 0.05 -12.72
C GLN A 12 6.22 0.94 -13.11
N ILE A 13 7.45 0.51 -12.81
CA ILE A 13 8.69 1.26 -13.12
C ILE A 13 8.90 1.37 -14.64
N GLN A 14 8.48 0.38 -15.43
CA GLN A 14 8.59 0.45 -16.89
C GLN A 14 7.82 1.65 -17.49
N GLY A 15 6.79 2.15 -16.81
CA GLY A 15 6.00 3.30 -17.29
C GLY A 15 6.80 4.61 -17.33
N VAL A 16 7.95 4.65 -16.64
CA VAL A 16 8.80 5.83 -16.46
C VAL A 16 10.00 5.82 -17.43
N THR A 17 10.40 4.67 -17.97
CA THR A 17 11.54 4.54 -18.89
C THR A 17 11.04 4.22 -20.30
N SER A 18 11.42 5.02 -21.29
CA SER A 18 11.09 4.82 -22.71
C SER A 18 11.98 3.73 -23.33
N ASP A 19 11.93 2.51 -22.78
CA ASP A 19 12.66 1.36 -23.32
C ASP A 19 11.86 0.68 -24.44
N PRO A 20 12.52 0.22 -25.52
CA PRO A 20 11.89 -0.52 -26.60
C PRO A 20 11.39 -1.92 -26.18
N SER A 21 11.80 -2.42 -25.00
CA SER A 21 11.41 -3.74 -24.47
C SER A 21 10.33 -3.66 -23.39
N ARG A 22 9.27 -2.88 -23.62
CA ARG A 22 8.14 -2.75 -22.68
C ARG A 22 7.38 -4.07 -22.53
N TYR A 23 7.08 -4.47 -21.30
CA TYR A 23 6.22 -5.59 -20.96
C TYR A 23 4.77 -5.27 -21.37
N THR A 24 4.16 -6.15 -22.16
CA THR A 24 2.78 -5.98 -22.65
C THR A 24 1.73 -6.40 -21.63
N SER A 25 2.08 -7.33 -20.74
CA SER A 25 1.19 -7.90 -19.73
C SER A 25 1.97 -8.37 -18.51
N ILE A 26 1.29 -8.51 -17.38
CA ILE A 26 1.88 -9.02 -16.13
C ILE A 26 2.49 -10.42 -16.35
N LEU A 27 1.82 -11.28 -17.12
CA LEU A 27 2.30 -12.63 -17.45
C LEU A 27 3.54 -12.61 -18.35
N ASP A 28 3.62 -11.66 -19.29
CA ASP A 28 4.80 -11.45 -20.14
C ASP A 28 5.99 -10.97 -19.29
N CYS A 29 5.75 -10.07 -18.33
CA CYS A 29 6.75 -9.64 -17.36
C CYS A 29 7.31 -10.80 -16.53
N ILE A 30 6.45 -11.65 -15.99
CA ILE A 30 6.85 -12.85 -15.22
C ILE A 30 7.66 -13.81 -16.09
N THR A 31 7.15 -14.12 -17.29
CA THR A 31 7.79 -15.08 -18.20
C THR A 31 9.18 -14.59 -18.63
N ARG A 32 9.31 -13.31 -18.98
CA ARG A 32 10.59 -12.72 -19.36
C ARG A 32 11.55 -12.60 -18.18
N MET A 33 11.07 -12.26 -16.98
CA MET A 33 11.91 -12.28 -15.76
C MET A 33 12.49 -13.67 -15.51
N ILE A 34 11.66 -14.71 -15.55
CA ILE A 34 12.11 -16.09 -15.32
C ILE A 34 13.06 -16.54 -16.43
N ARG A 35 12.78 -16.21 -17.70
CA ARG A 35 13.60 -16.61 -18.84
C ARG A 35 14.96 -15.91 -18.91
N ASN A 36 15.02 -14.63 -18.54
CA ASN A 36 16.23 -13.82 -18.68
C ASN A 36 17.09 -13.79 -17.41
N GLU A 37 16.47 -13.83 -16.24
CA GLU A 37 17.16 -13.69 -14.95
C GLU A 37 17.04 -14.93 -14.03
N GLY A 38 16.22 -15.91 -14.42
CA GLY A 38 15.95 -17.14 -13.67
C GLY A 38 14.81 -17.03 -12.66
N PHE A 39 14.41 -18.17 -12.10
CA PHE A 39 13.30 -18.26 -11.14
C PHE A 39 13.51 -17.41 -9.87
N PHE A 40 14.76 -17.28 -9.41
CA PHE A 40 15.10 -16.47 -8.24
C PHE A 40 14.99 -14.95 -8.46
N SER A 41 14.82 -14.49 -9.70
CA SER A 41 14.61 -13.07 -10.01
C SER A 41 13.39 -12.48 -9.30
N LEU A 42 12.33 -13.28 -9.14
CA LEU A 42 11.11 -12.92 -8.41
C LEU A 42 11.37 -12.59 -6.93
N TYR A 43 12.49 -13.03 -6.37
CA TYR A 43 12.89 -12.81 -4.98
C TYR A 43 13.98 -11.74 -4.82
N LYS A 44 14.63 -11.27 -5.89
CA LYS A 44 15.74 -10.28 -5.79
C LYS A 44 15.33 -8.94 -5.16
N GLY A 45 14.03 -8.63 -5.07
CA GLY A 45 13.51 -7.44 -4.37
C GLY A 45 13.11 -7.67 -2.90
N ILE A 46 13.12 -8.91 -2.40
CA ILE A 46 12.66 -9.22 -1.04
C ILE A 46 13.75 -9.00 0.02
N LEU A 47 15.01 -9.12 -0.39
CA LEU A 47 16.18 -9.02 0.48
C LEU A 47 16.31 -7.67 1.19
N PRO A 48 16.20 -6.50 0.51
CA PRO A 48 16.39 -5.21 1.18
C PRO A 48 15.36 -4.93 2.28
N PRO A 49 14.04 -5.18 2.10
CA PRO A 49 13.07 -5.08 3.19
C PRO A 49 13.33 -6.06 4.33
N VAL A 50 13.66 -7.32 4.01
CA VAL A 50 13.92 -8.36 5.03
C VAL A 50 15.13 -7.99 5.88
N VAL A 51 16.24 -7.59 5.26
CA VAL A 51 17.47 -7.18 5.96
C VAL A 51 17.24 -5.90 6.76
N ALA A 52 16.34 -5.02 6.33
CA ALA A 52 16.02 -3.78 7.04
C ALA A 52 15.08 -3.96 8.23
N ASP A 53 14.13 -4.90 8.17
CA ASP A 53 13.09 -5.08 9.19
C ASP A 53 13.41 -6.18 10.20
N THR A 54 14.19 -7.20 9.81
CA THR A 54 14.58 -8.28 10.73
C THR A 54 15.35 -7.79 11.96
N PRO A 55 16.35 -6.88 11.84
CA PRO A 55 17.08 -6.38 13.01
C PRO A 55 16.20 -5.59 13.96
N LYS A 56 15.23 -4.83 13.41
CA LYS A 56 14.28 -4.06 14.23
C LYS A 56 13.40 -4.97 15.07
N ARG A 57 12.86 -6.02 14.44
CA ARG A 57 12.03 -7.02 15.14
C ARG A 57 12.84 -7.78 16.19
N ALA A 58 14.09 -8.13 15.89
CA ALA A 58 14.98 -8.76 16.85
C ALA A 58 15.27 -7.85 18.05
N ALA A 59 15.60 -6.57 17.80
CA ALA A 59 15.82 -5.59 18.87
C ALA A 59 14.58 -5.42 19.77
N LYS A 60 13.39 -5.36 19.18
CA LYS A 60 12.13 -5.31 19.93
C LYS A 60 11.94 -6.53 20.84
N PHE A 61 12.22 -7.74 20.33
CA PHE A 61 12.15 -8.97 21.12
C PHE A 61 13.14 -8.95 22.29
N LEU A 62 14.38 -8.49 22.08
CA LEU A 62 15.39 -8.39 23.13
C LEU A 62 15.00 -7.41 24.23
N VAL A 63 14.48 -6.24 23.86
CA VAL A 63 14.01 -5.24 24.83
C VAL A 63 12.80 -5.77 25.60
N PHE A 64 11.88 -6.45 24.92
CA PHE A 64 10.72 -7.06 25.56
C PHE A 64 11.11 -8.15 26.56
N GLU A 65 12.04 -9.06 26.21
CA GLU A 65 12.54 -10.08 27.14
C GLU A 65 13.28 -9.47 28.34
N SER A 66 14.13 -8.47 28.09
CA SER A 66 14.85 -7.75 29.15
C SER A 66 13.87 -7.07 30.11
N SER A 67 12.85 -6.40 29.58
CA SER A 67 11.84 -5.74 30.40
C SER A 67 10.95 -6.72 31.16
N LYS A 68 10.64 -7.88 30.56
CA LYS A 68 9.89 -8.95 31.24
C LYS A 68 10.69 -9.59 32.37
N SER A 69 12.00 -9.84 32.15
CA SER A 69 12.91 -10.37 33.17
C SER A 69 13.06 -9.38 34.33
N ALA A 70 13.16 -8.08 34.04
CA ALA A 70 13.14 -7.04 35.06
C ALA A 70 11.82 -7.04 35.86
N CYS A 71 10.65 -7.08 35.22
CA CYS A 71 9.36 -7.14 35.93
C CYS A 71 9.18 -8.42 36.77
N ALA A 72 9.73 -9.56 36.33
CA ALA A 72 9.72 -10.81 37.08
C ALA A 72 10.54 -10.72 38.38
N SER A 73 11.65 -9.96 38.37
CA SER A 73 12.48 -9.73 39.57
C SER A 73 11.75 -8.97 40.69
N VAL A 74 10.72 -8.18 40.35
CA VAL A 74 9.93 -7.37 41.29
C VAL A 74 8.67 -8.09 41.79
N ASN A 75 8.54 -9.40 41.53
CA ASN A 75 7.34 -10.22 41.82
C ASN A 75 6.03 -9.66 41.22
N PHE A 76 6.13 -8.86 40.14
CA PHE A 76 4.98 -8.32 39.44
C PHE A 76 4.47 -9.36 38.43
N THR A 77 3.74 -10.36 38.93
CA THR A 77 3.18 -11.47 38.14
C THR A 77 1.69 -11.24 37.86
N GLY A 78 1.33 -11.09 36.59
CA GLY A 78 -0.06 -10.89 36.14
C GLY A 78 -0.15 -10.21 34.76
N PRO A 79 -1.36 -10.00 34.21
CA PRO A 79 -1.56 -9.33 32.92
C PRO A 79 -0.91 -7.95 32.84
N TRP A 80 -0.86 -7.23 33.97
CA TRP A 80 -0.24 -5.91 34.10
C TRP A 80 1.28 -5.91 33.89
N SER A 81 1.94 -7.04 34.13
CA SER A 81 3.39 -7.23 33.86
C SER A 81 3.70 -7.15 32.37
N LEU A 82 2.83 -7.73 31.54
CA LEU A 82 2.95 -7.69 30.09
C LEU A 82 2.68 -6.29 29.54
N VAL A 83 1.73 -5.57 30.14
CA VAL A 83 1.40 -4.19 29.74
C VAL A 83 2.55 -3.23 30.05
N THR A 84 3.14 -3.33 31.25
CA THR A 84 4.27 -2.48 31.67
C THR A 84 5.54 -2.80 30.90
N ALA A 85 5.83 -4.09 30.67
CA ALA A 85 6.95 -4.51 29.80
C ALA A 85 6.73 -4.09 28.34
N GLY A 86 5.49 -4.14 27.83
CA GLY A 86 5.13 -3.67 26.50
C GLY A 86 5.29 -2.15 26.34
N LEU A 87 4.87 -1.38 27.34
CA LEU A 87 5.05 0.09 27.36
C LEU A 87 6.52 0.47 27.44
N ALA A 88 7.29 -0.14 28.34
CA ALA A 88 8.73 0.10 28.47
C ALA A 88 9.49 -0.28 27.18
N SER A 89 9.12 -1.39 26.54
CA SER A 89 9.70 -1.74 25.25
C SER A 89 9.33 -0.75 24.14
N GLY A 90 8.09 -0.26 24.12
CA GLY A 90 7.63 0.70 23.12
C GLY A 90 8.28 2.07 23.24
N THR A 91 8.54 2.55 24.46
CA THR A 91 9.23 3.83 24.69
C THR A 91 10.71 3.77 24.33
N VAL A 92 11.39 2.67 24.68
CA VAL A 92 12.81 2.45 24.32
C VAL A 92 12.98 2.28 22.80
N GLU A 93 12.09 1.51 22.16
CA GLU A 93 12.04 1.39 20.69
C GLU A 93 11.76 2.75 20.03
N GLY A 94 10.80 3.52 20.57
CA GLY A 94 10.49 4.86 20.06
C GLY A 94 11.66 5.85 20.17
N ALA A 95 12.44 5.81 21.25
CA ALA A 95 13.58 6.70 21.43
C ALA A 95 14.74 6.37 20.48
N ILE A 96 15.00 5.08 20.24
CA ILE A 96 16.18 4.64 19.48
C ILE A 96 15.86 4.42 18.00
N ILE A 97 14.75 3.77 17.66
CA ILE A 97 14.43 3.30 16.30
C ILE A 97 13.66 4.37 15.49
N ALA A 98 12.80 5.17 16.13
CA ALA A 98 12.04 6.20 15.42
C ALA A 98 12.89 7.21 14.62
N PRO A 99 14.05 7.73 15.10
CA PRO A 99 14.87 8.62 14.28
C PRO A 99 15.39 7.94 13.01
N PHE A 100 15.75 6.65 13.06
CA PHE A 100 16.21 5.91 11.87
C PHE A 100 15.09 5.67 10.86
N GLU A 101 13.85 5.43 11.33
CA GLU A 101 12.70 5.30 10.43
C GLU A 101 12.37 6.63 9.75
N ARG A 102 12.46 7.75 10.48
CA ARG A 102 12.29 9.08 9.90
C ARG A 102 13.32 9.38 8.81
N VAL A 103 14.58 9.03 9.01
CA VAL A 103 15.63 9.19 8.00
C VAL A 103 15.35 8.35 6.76
N LYS A 104 14.92 7.08 6.92
CA LYS A 104 14.56 6.22 5.78
C LYS A 104 13.39 6.79 4.98
N VAL A 105 12.34 7.26 5.65
CA VAL A 105 11.19 7.89 4.99
C VAL A 105 11.62 9.17 4.27
N TYR A 106 12.48 9.98 4.89
CA TYR A 106 13.01 11.19 4.27
C TYR A 106 13.77 10.90 2.98
N ILE A 107 14.67 9.90 2.98
CA ILE A 107 15.41 9.47 1.79
C ILE A 107 14.47 8.92 0.71
N GLN A 108 13.42 8.18 1.10
CA GLN A 108 12.42 7.67 0.16
C GLN A 108 11.62 8.81 -0.48
N VAL A 109 11.22 9.81 0.30
CA VAL A 109 10.52 11.01 -0.21
C VAL A 109 11.43 11.79 -1.17
N GLN A 110 12.72 11.95 -0.85
CA GLN A 110 13.68 12.57 -1.76
C GLN A 110 13.84 11.77 -3.07
N ARG A 111 13.90 10.43 -2.99
CA ARG A 111 13.99 9.57 -4.17
C ARG A 111 12.76 9.71 -5.07
N GLN A 112 11.57 9.86 -4.49
CA GLN A 112 10.35 10.14 -5.24
C GLN A 112 10.38 11.51 -5.91
N ARG A 113 10.86 12.55 -5.22
CA ARG A 113 11.04 13.90 -5.82
C ARG A 113 12.00 13.90 -7.00
N MET A 114 13.07 13.10 -6.94
CA MET A 114 14.02 12.94 -8.05
C MET A 114 13.38 12.24 -9.26
N SER A 115 12.52 11.24 -9.02
CA SER A 115 11.73 10.60 -10.07
C SER A 115 10.63 11.52 -10.63
N GLU A 116 10.15 12.46 -9.82
CA GLU A 116 9.16 13.47 -10.19
C GLU A 116 9.73 14.60 -11.05
N LYS A 117 11.01 14.95 -10.86
CA LYS A 117 11.69 15.97 -11.68
C LYS A 117 11.88 15.53 -13.15
N GLN A 118 11.70 14.24 -13.45
CA GLN A 118 11.85 13.66 -14.79
C GLN A 118 10.56 13.74 -15.64
N ASP A 119 9.38 13.90 -15.03
CA ASP A 119 8.11 14.04 -15.74
C ASP A 119 7.62 15.49 -15.66
N SER A 120 7.24 16.07 -16.79
CA SER A 120 6.72 17.43 -16.85
C SER A 120 5.41 17.55 -16.05
N ILE A 121 5.44 18.41 -15.01
CA ILE A 121 4.31 18.81 -14.16
C ILE A 121 2.98 19.02 -14.93
N PRO A 122 2.93 19.67 -16.11
CA PRO A 122 1.68 19.82 -16.86
C PRO A 122 1.07 18.48 -17.33
N LEU A 123 1.89 17.49 -17.68
CA LEU A 123 1.41 16.17 -18.14
C LEU A 123 0.76 15.39 -16.99
N ARG A 124 1.33 15.48 -15.78
CA ARG A 124 0.77 14.88 -14.56
C ARG A 124 -0.57 15.51 -14.18
N LEU A 125 -0.67 16.82 -14.33
CA LEU A 125 -1.92 17.54 -14.13
C LEU A 125 -2.98 17.03 -15.12
N CYS A 126 -2.66 17.00 -16.42
CA CYS A 126 -3.57 16.50 -17.45
C CYS A 126 -3.98 15.03 -17.25
N LEU A 127 -3.04 14.15 -16.87
CA LEU A 127 -3.34 12.75 -16.56
C LEU A 127 -4.22 12.61 -15.31
N GLY A 128 -3.97 13.41 -14.28
CA GLY A 128 -4.81 13.47 -13.08
C GLY A 128 -6.23 13.97 -13.38
N PHE A 129 -6.36 15.03 -14.19
CA PHE A 129 -7.65 15.56 -14.62
C PHE A 129 -8.43 14.57 -15.49
N THR A 130 -7.77 13.90 -16.44
CA THR A 130 -8.44 12.92 -17.31
C THR A 130 -8.83 11.65 -16.56
N ALA A 131 -7.98 11.14 -15.66
CA ALA A 131 -8.32 10.03 -14.79
C ALA A 131 -9.46 10.38 -13.80
N GLY A 132 -9.42 11.58 -13.21
CA GLY A 132 -10.47 12.08 -12.34
C GLY A 132 -11.81 12.25 -13.06
N ALA A 133 -11.80 12.79 -14.28
CA ALA A 133 -12.98 12.92 -15.11
C ALA A 133 -13.58 11.56 -15.50
N LEU A 134 -12.75 10.60 -15.95
CA LEU A 134 -13.22 9.24 -16.25
C LEU A 134 -13.80 8.55 -15.00
N SER A 135 -13.18 8.74 -13.84
CA SER A 135 -13.66 8.15 -12.58
C SER A 135 -15.01 8.72 -12.14
N SER A 136 -15.23 10.03 -12.30
CA SER A 136 -16.53 10.64 -11.99
C SER A 136 -17.64 10.16 -12.94
N LEU A 137 -17.34 10.00 -14.23
CA LEU A 137 -18.29 9.45 -15.21
C LEU A 137 -18.76 8.04 -14.85
N GLY A 138 -17.89 7.19 -14.30
CA GLY A 138 -18.26 5.86 -13.83
C GLY A 138 -19.11 5.86 -12.56
N ASN A 139 -18.94 6.85 -11.67
CA ASN A 139 -19.63 6.91 -10.38
C ASN A 139 -21.00 7.62 -10.45
N LEU A 140 -21.18 8.57 -11.38
CA LEU A 140 -22.45 9.29 -11.61
C LEU A 140 -23.70 8.39 -11.67
N PRO A 141 -23.75 7.28 -12.44
CA PRO A 141 -24.95 6.44 -12.48
C PRO A 141 -25.26 5.75 -11.15
N VAL A 142 -24.21 5.40 -10.38
CA VAL A 142 -24.36 4.78 -9.07
C VAL A 142 -24.85 5.81 -8.04
N ASP A 143 -24.39 7.06 -8.16
CA ASP A 143 -24.79 8.16 -7.28
C ASP A 143 -26.24 8.61 -7.54
N VAL A 144 -26.65 8.64 -8.81
CA VAL A 144 -28.06 8.82 -9.20
C VAL A 144 -28.93 7.70 -8.64
N ALA A 145 -28.50 6.44 -8.74
CA ALA A 145 -29.27 5.34 -8.17
C ALA A 145 -29.39 5.42 -6.64
N LYS A 146 -28.31 5.78 -5.94
CA LYS A 146 -28.34 5.95 -4.48
C LYS A 146 -29.27 7.09 -4.06
N SER A 147 -29.17 8.25 -4.69
CA SER A 147 -30.03 9.39 -4.38
C SER A 147 -31.51 9.08 -4.63
N ARG A 148 -31.85 8.32 -5.69
CA ARG A 148 -33.21 7.86 -5.97
C ARG A 148 -33.74 6.85 -4.94
N ILE A 149 -32.91 5.89 -4.53
CA ILE A 149 -33.26 4.91 -3.48
C ILE A 149 -33.45 5.61 -2.12
N GLN A 150 -32.65 6.63 -1.83
CA GLN A 150 -32.76 7.39 -0.58
C GLN A 150 -33.93 8.39 -0.58
N ALA A 151 -34.31 8.93 -1.74
CA ALA A 151 -35.38 9.93 -1.85
C ALA A 151 -36.80 9.34 -1.95
N SER A 152 -36.96 8.06 -2.36
CA SER A 152 -38.27 7.43 -2.56
C SER A 152 -38.46 6.20 -1.66
N GLN A 153 -39.46 6.22 -0.77
CA GLN A 153 -39.90 5.06 0.03
C GLN A 153 -40.83 4.10 -0.72
N SER A 154 -40.98 4.23 -2.05
CA SER A 154 -41.82 3.33 -2.85
C SER A 154 -41.12 2.00 -3.12
N PRO A 155 -41.83 0.85 -3.17
CA PRO A 155 -41.23 -0.48 -3.40
C PRO A 155 -40.55 -0.62 -4.78
N LYS A 156 -40.68 0.39 -5.65
CA LYS A 156 -40.14 0.47 -7.01
C LYS A 156 -38.59 0.52 -7.05
N TYR A 157 -37.92 1.01 -6.01
CA TYR A 157 -36.46 1.21 -5.98
C TYR A 157 -35.81 0.54 -4.77
N THR A 158 -35.50 -0.75 -4.86
CA THR A 158 -34.99 -1.55 -3.73
C THR A 158 -33.51 -1.92 -3.87
N ARG A 159 -32.98 -1.99 -5.09
CA ARG A 159 -31.58 -2.42 -5.36
C ARG A 159 -30.95 -1.53 -6.43
N THR A 160 -29.64 -1.31 -6.30
CA THR A 160 -28.85 -0.37 -7.12
C THR A 160 -28.91 -0.67 -8.62
N PHE A 161 -28.57 -1.90 -9.04
CA PHE A 161 -28.56 -2.27 -10.46
C PHE A 161 -29.93 -2.20 -11.17
N PRO A 162 -31.03 -2.76 -10.62
CA PRO A 162 -32.33 -2.63 -11.27
C PRO A 162 -32.85 -1.19 -11.25
N THR A 163 -32.48 -0.39 -10.26
CA THR A 163 -32.86 1.04 -10.20
C THR A 163 -32.18 1.84 -11.32
N ILE A 164 -30.89 1.61 -11.57
CA ILE A 164 -30.17 2.23 -12.70
C ILE A 164 -30.89 1.91 -14.03
N LEU A 165 -31.31 0.65 -14.21
CA LEU A 165 -31.95 0.18 -15.42
C LEU A 165 -33.38 0.72 -15.61
N THR A 166 -34.13 0.88 -14.52
CA THR A 166 -35.45 1.52 -14.53
C THR A 166 -35.36 3.01 -14.82
N VAL A 167 -34.41 3.72 -14.21
CA VAL A 167 -34.18 5.16 -14.48
C VAL A 167 -33.79 5.37 -15.95
N TRP A 168 -32.90 4.53 -16.49
CA TRP A 168 -32.52 4.58 -17.90
C TRP A 168 -33.69 4.31 -18.86
N ARG A 169 -34.66 3.47 -18.46
CA ARG A 169 -35.84 3.15 -19.27
C ARG A 169 -36.93 4.23 -19.20
N GLU A 170 -37.07 4.91 -18.07
CA GLU A 170 -38.14 5.88 -17.82
C GLU A 170 -37.74 7.33 -18.10
N GLU A 171 -36.47 7.69 -17.85
CA GLU A 171 -35.97 9.07 -17.97
C GLU A 171 -35.03 9.28 -19.18
N GLY A 172 -34.47 8.20 -19.74
CA GLY A 172 -33.51 8.23 -20.86
C GLY A 172 -32.07 8.34 -20.42
#